data_AF-T0YU72-F1
#
_entry.id   AF-T0YU72-F1
#
_cell.length_a   1.000
_cell.length_b   1.000
_cell.length_c   1.000
_cell.angle_alpha   90.00
_cell.angle_beta   90.00
_cell.angle_gamma   90.00
#
_symmetry.space_group_name_H-M   'P 1'
#
loop_
_entity.id
_entity.type
_entity.pdbx_description
1 polymer ?
#
loop_
_entity_poly.entity_id
_entity_poly.type
_entity_poly.pdbx_seq_one_letter_code
_entity_poly.pdbx_strand_id
1 'polypeptide(L)'
;KGAIEMEQVTFSYGPSQPPVLEGISFRIHPGEMIAVVGRSGSGKTTLTELLVRLYEVNSGVIRLDGRDIREWRLADLRRQITLVSQDGILFYGSLADNMCYGCTSPVSPSELEEAAAEASLLDEIRKMPEGFQTSVGERGLLLSGGQRQRVMIARALLR
;
A
#
# COMPACT_ATOMS: atom_id res chain seq x y z
N LYS A 1 -0.24 16.45 5.93
CA LYS A 1 -0.89 16.80 4.64
C LYS A 1 -0.58 15.61 3.71
N GLY A 2 -0.95 15.63 2.43
CA GLY A 2 -0.79 14.45 1.56
C GLY A 2 -0.20 14.75 0.19
N ALA A 3 0.57 15.84 0.07
CA ALA A 3 1.08 16.26 -1.23
C ALA A 3 2.33 15.44 -1.59
N ILE A 4 2.35 14.85 -2.79
CA ILE A 4 3.50 14.12 -3.32
C ILE A 4 4.04 14.87 -4.54
N GLU A 5 5.36 15.00 -4.63
CA GLU A 5 6.02 15.61 -5.78
C GLU A 5 7.21 14.76 -6.19
N MET A 6 7.32 14.47 -7.49
CA MET A 6 8.50 13.89 -8.12
C MET A 6 9.07 14.93 -9.07
N GLU A 7 10.37 15.18 -8.99
CA GLU A 7 11.08 16.18 -9.79
C GLU A 7 12.31 15.55 -10.44
N GLN A 8 12.26 15.39 -11.77
CA GLN A 8 13.34 14.84 -12.60
C GLN A 8 13.88 13.50 -12.09
N VAL A 9 12.98 12.61 -11.65
CA VAL A 9 13.36 11.33 -11.04
C VAL A 9 13.82 10.33 -12.10
N THR A 10 15.03 9.82 -11.93
CA THR A 10 15.62 8.75 -12.74
C THR A 10 16.05 7.59 -11.84
N PHE A 11 15.73 6.37 -12.26
CA PHE A 11 16.03 5.15 -11.51
C PHE A 11 16.35 3.94 -12.39
N SER A 12 17.38 3.18 -12.02
CA SER A 12 17.81 1.88 -12.51
C SER A 12 18.01 0.91 -11.34
N TYR A 13 17.66 -0.37 -11.52
CA TYR A 13 17.87 -1.40 -10.48
C TYR A 13 19.35 -1.80 -10.27
N GLY A 14 20.23 -1.42 -11.19
CA GLY A 14 21.66 -1.65 -11.03
C GLY A 14 22.50 -0.65 -11.84
N PRO A 15 23.79 -0.47 -11.50
CA PRO A 15 24.65 0.53 -12.11
C PRO A 15 24.82 0.38 -13.63
N SER A 16 24.80 -0.86 -14.12
CA SER A 16 24.97 -1.19 -15.54
C SER A 16 23.66 -1.47 -16.26
N GLN A 17 22.52 -1.26 -15.60
CA GLN A 17 21.21 -1.48 -16.19
C GLN A 17 20.64 -0.16 -16.74
N PRO A 18 19.90 -0.22 -17.87
CA PRO A 18 19.22 0.96 -18.38
C PRO A 18 18.20 1.47 -17.36
N PRO A 19 17.91 2.79 -17.37
CA PRO A 19 16.89 3.37 -16.49
C PRO A 19 15.52 2.76 -16.78
N VAL A 20 14.84 2.37 -15.70
CA VAL A 20 13.44 1.97 -15.72
C VAL A 20 12.53 3.19 -15.68
N LEU A 21 12.99 4.26 -15.01
CA LEU A 21 12.35 5.57 -14.97
C LEU A 21 13.38 6.61 -15.36
N GLU A 22 13.00 7.57 -16.21
CA GLU A 22 13.90 8.60 -16.73
C GLU A 22 13.20 9.96 -16.72
N GLY A 23 13.72 10.91 -15.93
CA GLY A 23 13.24 12.30 -15.89
C GLY A 23 11.78 12.48 -15.41
N ILE A 24 11.24 11.54 -14.64
CA ILE A 24 9.82 11.56 -14.25
C ILE A 24 9.53 12.77 -13.34
N SER A 25 8.56 13.58 -13.75
CA SER A 25 8.13 14.76 -12.99
C SER A 25 6.61 14.85 -12.95
N PHE A 26 6.02 14.91 -11.75
CA PHE A 26 4.59 15.16 -11.54
C PHE A 26 4.33 15.56 -10.08
N ARG A 27 3.12 16.05 -9.83
CA ARG A 27 2.63 16.40 -8.50
C ARG A 27 1.25 15.80 -8.27
N ILE A 28 1.02 15.31 -7.06
CA ILE A 28 -0.27 14.85 -6.57
C ILE A 28 -0.67 15.78 -5.43
N HIS A 29 -1.82 16.43 -5.56
CA HIS A 29 -2.38 17.27 -4.53
C HIS A 29 -3.06 16.42 -3.42
N PRO A 30 -3.16 16.92 -2.18
CA PRO A 30 -3.88 16.22 -1.13
C PRO A 30 -5.33 15.93 -1.55
N GLY A 31 -5.75 14.66 -1.44
CA GLY A 31 -7.08 14.20 -1.86
C GLY A 31 -7.24 13.94 -3.36
N GLU A 32 -6.20 14.19 -4.16
CA GLU A 32 -6.19 13.87 -5.58
C GLU A 32 -5.92 12.38 -5.81
N MET A 33 -6.66 11.78 -6.75
CA MET A 33 -6.42 10.43 -7.21
C MET A 33 -5.80 10.47 -8.60
N ILE A 34 -4.63 9.85 -8.75
CA ILE A 34 -3.98 9.65 -10.04
C ILE A 34 -4.00 8.18 -10.44
N ALA A 35 -4.08 7.93 -11.74
CA ALA A 35 -3.94 6.59 -12.31
C ALA A 35 -2.70 6.56 -13.21
N VAL A 36 -1.77 5.65 -12.92
CA VAL A 36 -0.57 5.42 -13.76
C VAL A 36 -0.82 4.22 -14.66
N VAL A 37 -0.88 4.46 -15.97
CA VAL A 37 -1.15 3.43 -16.98
C VAL A 37 0.03 3.24 -17.92
N GLY A 38 0.23 2.02 -18.41
CA GLY A 38 1.33 1.69 -19.30
C GLY A 38 1.53 0.18 -19.46
N ARG A 39 2.33 -0.22 -20.45
CA ARG A 39 2.63 -1.63 -20.75
C ARG A 39 3.31 -2.34 -19.56
N SER A 40 3.23 -3.66 -19.49
CA SER A 40 4.02 -4.45 -18.53
C SER A 40 5.51 -4.10 -18.66
N GLY A 41 6.19 -3.95 -17.52
CA GLY A 41 7.61 -3.54 -17.49
C GLY A 41 7.87 -2.03 -17.60
N SER A 42 6.85 -1.18 -17.75
CA SER A 42 7.03 0.28 -17.89
C SER A 42 7.38 1.03 -16.60
N GLY A 43 7.80 0.36 -15.53
CA GLY A 43 8.19 1.02 -14.27
C GLY A 43 7.06 1.44 -13.32
N LYS A 44 5.81 1.03 -13.56
CA LYS A 44 4.67 1.40 -12.69
C LYS A 44 4.84 0.95 -11.23
N THR A 45 5.23 -0.31 -11.04
CA THR A 45 5.52 -0.85 -9.70
C THR A 45 6.74 -0.17 -9.10
N THR A 46 7.75 0.13 -9.92
CA THR A 46 8.94 0.87 -9.48
C THR A 46 8.58 2.25 -8.92
N LEU A 47 7.62 2.97 -9.52
CA LEU A 47 7.14 4.24 -8.96
C LEU A 47 6.59 4.09 -7.54
N THR A 48 5.76 3.07 -7.30
CA THR A 48 5.19 2.86 -5.95
C THR A 48 6.25 2.39 -4.95
N GLU A 49 7.22 1.58 -5.37
CA GLU A 49 8.36 1.14 -4.56
C GLU A 49 9.27 2.29 -4.14
N LEU A 50 9.49 3.28 -5.01
CA LEU A 50 10.28 4.47 -4.69
C LEU A 50 9.58 5.38 -3.67
N LEU A 51 8.25 5.52 -3.74
CA LEU A 51 7.49 6.33 -2.78
C LEU A 51 7.63 5.82 -1.33
N VAL A 52 7.71 4.50 -1.13
CA VAL A 52 7.91 3.88 0.20
C VAL A 52 9.39 3.66 0.56
N ARG A 53 10.31 4.21 -0.25
CA ARG A 53 11.76 4.01 -0.16
C ARG A 53 12.13 2.53 0.04
N LEU A 54 11.63 1.67 -0.86
CA LEU A 54 12.22 0.33 -1.03
C LEU A 54 13.53 0.41 -1.80
N TYR A 55 13.66 1.41 -2.67
CA TYR A 55 14.90 1.77 -3.36
C TYR A 55 15.15 3.27 -3.24
N GLU A 56 16.41 3.66 -3.47
CA GLU A 56 16.82 5.06 -3.59
C GLU A 56 16.93 5.43 -5.08
N VAL A 57 16.54 6.66 -5.43
CA VAL A 57 16.64 7.18 -6.80
C VAL A 57 18.11 7.40 -7.19
N ASN A 58 18.45 7.29 -8.48
CA ASN A 58 19.79 7.65 -8.95
C ASN A 58 19.96 9.17 -9.04
N SER A 59 18.92 9.88 -9.47
CA SER A 59 18.87 11.34 -9.52
C SER A 59 17.43 11.86 -9.41
N GLY A 60 17.30 13.16 -9.18
CA GLY A 60 16.02 13.82 -8.91
C GLY A 60 15.64 13.82 -7.43
N VAL A 61 14.41 14.24 -7.15
CA VAL A 61 13.88 14.38 -5.79
C VAL A 61 12.45 13.87 -5.73
N ILE A 62 12.13 13.16 -4.64
CA ILE A 62 10.75 12.81 -4.27
C ILE A 62 10.44 13.50 -2.95
N ARG A 63 9.35 14.27 -2.90
CA ARG A 63 8.91 14.98 -1.69
C ARG A 63 7.55 14.49 -1.22
N LEU A 64 7.41 14.36 0.09
CA LEU A 64 6.14 14.23 0.80
C LEU A 64 5.94 15.49 1.62
N ASP A 65 4.83 16.19 1.40
CA ASP A 65 4.51 17.47 2.04
C ASP A 65 5.63 18.53 1.90
N GLY A 66 6.29 18.55 0.73
CA GLY A 66 7.36 19.50 0.42
C GLY A 66 8.72 19.16 1.05
N ARG A 67 8.81 18.06 1.80
CA ARG A 67 10.07 17.57 2.37
C ARG A 67 10.56 16.35 1.60
N ASP A 68 11.84 16.33 1.25
CA ASP A 68 12.46 15.18 0.58
C ASP A 68 12.30 13.92 1.46
N ILE A 69 11.80 12.83 0.86
CA ILE A 69 11.56 11.56 1.57
C ILE A 69 12.84 10.96 2.18
N ARG A 70 14.02 11.35 1.68
CA ARG A 70 15.33 10.94 2.22
C ARG A 70 15.62 11.50 3.61
N GLU A 71 15.04 12.64 3.95
CA GLU A 71 15.21 13.30 5.24
C GLU A 71 14.30 12.73 6.34
N TRP A 72 13.33 11.90 5.97
CA TRP A 72 12.45 11.24 6.93
C TRP A 72 13.16 10.04 7.56
N ARG A 73 12.89 9.80 8.84
CA ARG A 73 13.12 8.46 9.39
C ARG A 73 12.22 7.49 8.64
N LEU A 74 12.77 6.36 8.19
CA LEU A 74 12.06 5.42 7.33
C LEU A 74 10.73 4.94 7.93
N ALA A 75 10.70 4.72 9.25
CA ALA A 75 9.49 4.34 9.96
C ALA A 75 8.39 5.43 9.92
N ASP A 76 8.77 6.70 9.99
CA ASP A 76 7.81 7.82 9.94
C ASP A 76 7.24 7.97 8.53
N LEU A 77 8.09 7.88 7.50
CA LEU A 77 7.64 7.90 6.10
C LEU A 77 6.63 6.78 5.81
N ARG A 78 6.97 5.54 6.20
CA ARG A 78 6.12 4.36 5.96
C ARG A 78 4.87 4.31 6.82
N ARG A 79 4.77 5.14 7.86
CA ARG A 79 3.51 5.38 8.59
C ARG A 79 2.56 6.28 7.83
N GLN A 80 3.06 7.15 6.94
CA GLN A 80 2.22 8.04 6.12
C GLN A 80 1.68 7.40 4.85
N ILE A 81 2.23 6.25 4.44
CA ILE A 81 1.89 5.59 3.17
C ILE A 81 1.47 4.15 3.44
N THR A 82 0.32 3.76 2.89
CA THR A 82 -0.08 2.35 2.82
C THR A 82 -0.05 1.86 1.38
N LEU A 83 0.57 0.70 1.17
CA LEU A 83 0.68 0.05 -0.13
C LEU A 83 -0.22 -1.18 -0.15
N VAL A 84 -1.13 -1.24 -1.12
CA VAL A 84 -1.95 -2.43 -1.40
C VAL A 84 -1.41 -3.05 -2.69
N SER A 85 -0.74 -4.21 -2.58
CA SER A 85 -0.13 -4.89 -3.72
C SER A 85 -1.04 -5.95 -4.33
N GLN A 86 -0.76 -6.34 -5.57
CA GLN A 86 -1.54 -7.32 -6.31
C GLN A 86 -1.56 -8.70 -5.65
N ASP A 87 -0.41 -9.19 -5.20
CA ASP A 87 -0.27 -10.53 -4.59
C ASP A 87 -0.43 -10.55 -3.07
N GLY A 88 -0.76 -9.40 -2.47
CA GLY A 88 -0.23 -9.04 -1.17
C GLY A 88 -0.51 -10.00 0.00
N ILE A 89 0.36 -9.88 1.00
CA ILE A 89 0.60 -10.93 1.98
C ILE A 89 -0.45 -10.86 3.09
N LEU A 90 -1.13 -11.98 3.28
CA LEU A 90 -1.86 -12.28 4.50
C LEU A 90 -1.04 -13.21 5.39
N PHE A 91 -1.09 -12.95 6.69
CA PHE A 91 -0.38 -13.72 7.71
C PHE A 91 -1.31 -14.76 8.32
N TYR A 92 -0.72 -15.80 8.91
CA TYR A 92 -1.48 -16.75 9.71
C TYR A 92 -2.14 -16.02 10.88
N GLY A 93 -3.45 -16.21 11.03
CA GLY A 93 -4.28 -15.49 11.99
C GLY A 93 -5.73 -15.38 11.48
N SER A 94 -6.54 -14.63 12.22
CA SER A 94 -7.91 -14.32 11.83
C SER A 94 -7.98 -13.24 10.74
N LEU A 95 -9.17 -13.02 10.19
CA LEU A 95 -9.44 -11.87 9.33
C LEU A 95 -9.20 -10.56 10.09
N ALA A 96 -9.63 -10.48 11.36
CA ALA A 96 -9.37 -9.32 12.22
C ALA A 96 -7.87 -9.05 12.37
N ASP A 97 -7.06 -10.08 12.66
CA ASP A 97 -5.59 -9.92 12.80
C ASP A 97 -4.97 -9.38 11.52
N ASN A 98 -5.44 -9.89 10.37
CA ASN A 98 -4.94 -9.47 9.07
C ASN A 98 -5.37 -8.06 8.68
N MET A 99 -6.59 -7.64 9.04
CA MET A 99 -7.07 -6.28 8.83
C MET A 99 -6.35 -5.31 9.76
N CYS A 100 -6.16 -5.64 11.03
CA CYS A 100 -5.49 -4.79 12.00
C CYS A 100 -3.96 -4.78 11.88
N TYR A 101 -3.37 -5.56 10.97
CA TYR A 101 -1.93 -5.66 10.83
C TYR A 101 -1.27 -4.31 10.54
N GLY A 102 -0.39 -3.87 11.44
CA GLY A 102 0.31 -2.58 11.34
C GLY A 102 -0.43 -1.39 11.94
N CYS A 103 -1.60 -1.60 12.56
CA CYS A 103 -2.26 -0.58 13.37
C CYS A 103 -1.41 -0.23 14.60
N THR A 104 -1.35 1.06 14.94
CA THR A 104 -0.55 1.56 16.08
C THR A 104 -1.38 1.74 17.35
N SER A 105 -2.69 1.65 17.23
CA SER A 105 -3.66 1.76 18.32
C SER A 105 -4.65 0.59 18.25
N PRO A 106 -5.29 0.22 19.37
CA PRO A 106 -6.37 -0.77 19.36
C PRO A 106 -7.48 -0.32 18.41
N VAL A 107 -7.96 -1.24 17.58
CA VAL A 107 -9.09 -1.04 16.67
C VAL A 107 -10.35 -1.58 17.35
N SER A 108 -11.38 -0.76 17.43
CA SER A 108 -12.68 -1.14 18.00
C SER A 108 -13.46 -2.06 17.05
N PRO A 109 -14.41 -2.87 17.55
CA PRO A 109 -15.27 -3.68 16.70
C PRO A 109 -16.04 -2.88 15.64
N SER A 110 -16.46 -1.64 15.96
CA SER A 110 -17.15 -0.76 15.01
C SER A 110 -16.23 -0.29 13.88
N GLU A 111 -15.00 0.12 14.18
CA GLU A 111 -14.01 0.52 13.15
C GLU A 111 -13.67 -0.68 12.24
N LEU A 112 -13.57 -1.88 12.82
CA LEU A 112 -13.34 -3.10 12.05
C LEU A 112 -14.51 -3.42 11.10
N GLU A 113 -15.76 -3.25 11.56
CA GLU A 113 -16.95 -3.39 10.71
C GLU A 113 -17.02 -2.33 9.61
N GLU A 114 -16.73 -1.08 9.94
CA GLU A 114 -16.72 0.04 8.97
C GLU A 114 -15.67 -0.20 7.87
N ALA A 115 -14.43 -0.53 8.23
CA ALA A 115 -13.39 -0.84 7.26
C ALA A 115 -13.73 -2.07 6.38
N ALA A 116 -14.37 -3.09 6.96
CA ALA A 116 -14.87 -4.23 6.19
C ALA A 116 -16.01 -3.85 5.24
N ALA A 117 -16.88 -2.92 5.63
CA ALA A 117 -17.97 -2.44 4.80
C ALA A 117 -17.44 -1.63 3.62
N GLU A 118 -16.55 -0.67 3.86
CA GLU A 118 -15.92 0.15 2.83
C GLU A 118 -15.09 -0.70 1.84
N ALA A 119 -14.43 -1.75 2.34
CA ALA A 119 -13.75 -2.72 1.49
C ALA A 119 -14.67 -3.71 0.77
N SER A 120 -16.01 -3.59 0.91
CA SER A 120 -17.01 -4.51 0.33
C SER A 120 -16.83 -5.97 0.74
N LEU A 121 -16.41 -6.20 1.99
CA LEU A 121 -16.11 -7.53 2.56
C LEU A 121 -17.06 -7.94 3.69
N LEU A 122 -17.75 -6.98 4.32
CA LEU A 122 -18.56 -7.22 5.53
C LEU A 122 -19.65 -8.28 5.34
N ASP A 123 -20.38 -8.26 4.22
CA ASP A 123 -21.44 -9.23 3.95
C ASP A 123 -20.91 -10.65 3.75
N GLU A 124 -19.68 -10.80 3.26
CA GLU A 124 -19.02 -12.10 3.16
C GLU A 124 -18.60 -12.60 4.54
N ILE A 125 -18.03 -11.72 5.36
CA ILE A 125 -17.62 -12.02 6.74
C ILE A 125 -18.83 -12.48 7.56
N ARG A 126 -19.96 -11.77 7.45
CA ARG A 126 -21.21 -12.12 8.18
C ARG A 126 -21.77 -13.49 7.82
N LYS A 127 -21.43 -14.04 6.65
CA LYS A 127 -21.83 -15.39 6.22
C LYS A 127 -20.86 -16.47 6.70
N MET A 128 -19.67 -16.10 7.19
CA MET A 128 -18.71 -17.05 7.73
C MET A 128 -19.10 -17.44 9.16
N PRO A 129 -19.03 -18.73 9.55
CA PRO A 129 -19.43 -19.18 10.89
C PRO A 129 -18.70 -18.46 12.03
N GLU A 130 -17.44 -18.08 11.82
CA GLU A 130 -16.59 -17.41 12.82
C GLU A 130 -16.47 -15.90 12.57
N GLY A 131 -17.15 -15.35 11.57
CA GLY A 131 -17.09 -13.92 11.24
C GLY A 131 -15.66 -13.40 11.11
N PHE A 132 -15.34 -12.31 11.81
CA PHE A 132 -14.00 -11.73 11.85
C PHE A 132 -12.91 -12.65 12.44
N GLN A 133 -13.30 -13.65 13.22
CA GLN A 133 -12.38 -14.63 13.80
C GLN A 133 -12.03 -15.75 12.82
N THR A 134 -12.66 -15.80 11.64
CA THR A 134 -12.37 -16.80 10.60
C THR A 134 -10.89 -16.82 10.29
N SER A 135 -10.29 -18.00 10.41
CA SER A 135 -8.88 -18.23 10.11
C SER A 135 -8.58 -18.05 8.62
N VAL A 136 -7.54 -17.29 8.32
CA VAL A 136 -7.09 -16.98 6.95
C VAL A 136 -6.16 -18.07 6.39
N GLY A 137 -5.71 -19.02 7.23
CA GLY A 137 -4.75 -20.06 6.85
C GLY A 137 -3.38 -19.49 6.49
N GLU A 138 -2.44 -20.35 6.04
CA GLU A 138 -1.13 -19.88 5.59
C GLU A 138 -1.28 -19.05 4.29
N ARG A 139 -0.77 -17.82 4.28
CA ARG A 139 -0.79 -16.90 3.11
C ARG A 139 -2.18 -16.61 2.51
N GLY A 140 -3.26 -16.79 3.27
CA GLY A 140 -4.60 -16.54 2.76
C GLY A 140 -5.10 -17.58 1.76
N LEU A 141 -4.56 -18.80 1.77
CA LEU A 141 -4.95 -19.88 0.83
C LEU A 141 -6.44 -20.23 0.88
N LEU A 142 -7.13 -19.91 1.98
CA LEU A 142 -8.56 -20.15 2.15
C LEU A 142 -9.45 -19.05 1.54
N LEU A 143 -8.84 -17.98 1.02
CA LEU A 143 -9.53 -16.85 0.43
C LEU A 143 -9.31 -16.79 -1.09
N SER A 144 -10.35 -16.42 -1.82
CA SER A 144 -10.24 -16.04 -3.23
C SER A 144 -9.31 -14.84 -3.42
N GLY A 145 -8.77 -14.65 -4.63
CA GLY A 145 -7.95 -13.47 -4.96
C GLY A 145 -8.64 -12.14 -4.62
N GLY A 146 -9.93 -12.00 -4.96
CA GLY A 146 -10.71 -10.80 -4.66
C GLY A 146 -10.92 -10.58 -3.16
N GLN A 147 -11.16 -11.63 -2.38
CA GLN A 147 -11.27 -11.54 -0.93
C GLN A 147 -9.94 -11.08 -0.31
N ARG A 148 -8.81 -11.66 -0.74
CA ARG A 148 -7.49 -11.21 -0.26
C ARG A 148 -7.25 -9.74 -0.54
N GLN A 149 -7.60 -9.27 -1.73
CA GLN A 149 -7.50 -7.85 -2.08
C GLN A 149 -8.37 -6.97 -1.18
N ARG A 150 -9.62 -7.36 -0.93
CA ARG A 150 -10.51 -6.64 -0.01
C ARG A 150 -10.00 -6.62 1.43
N VAL A 151 -9.42 -7.71 1.93
CA VAL A 151 -8.77 -7.74 3.25
C VAL A 151 -7.62 -6.72 3.31
N MET A 152 -6.81 -6.61 2.25
CA MET A 152 -5.73 -5.63 2.19
C MET A 152 -6.22 -4.19 2.07
N ILE A 153 -7.34 -3.96 1.37
CA ILE A 153 -8.00 -2.64 1.32
C ILE A 153 -8.50 -2.27 2.72
N ALA A 154 -9.21 -3.18 3.40
CA ALA A 154 -9.64 -2.95 4.78
C ALA A 154 -8.45 -2.66 5.72
N ARG A 155 -7.33 -3.39 5.57
CA ARG A 155 -6.08 -3.09 6.29
C ARG A 155 -5.57 -1.69 6.02
N ALA A 156 -5.69 -1.21 4.79
CA ALA A 156 -5.26 0.13 4.43
C ALA A 156 -6.16 1.23 5.00
N LEU A 157 -7.46 0.96 5.15
CA LEU A 157 -8.42 1.90 5.73
C LEU A 157 -8.25 2.07 7.25
N LEU A 158 -7.79 1.03 7.95
CA LEU A 158 -7.56 1.04 9.40
C LEU A 158 -6.25 1.73 9.83
N ARG A 159 -5.39 2.11 8.89
CA ARG A 159 -4.07 2.70 9.14
C ARG A 159 -4.02 4.18 8.84
#